data_AF-A0AA44R942-F1
#
_entry.id   AF-A0AA44R942-F1
#
_cell.length_a   1.000
_cell.length_b   1.000
_cell.length_c   1.000
_cell.angle_alpha   90.00
_cell.angle_beta   90.00
_cell.angle_gamma   90.00
#
_symmetry.space_group_name_H-M   'P 1'
#
loop_
_entity.id
_entity.type
_entity.pdbx_description
1 polymer ?
#
loop_
_entity_poly.entity_id
_entity_poly.type
_entity_poly.pdbx_seq_one_letter_code
_entity_poly.pdbx_strand_id
1 'polypeptide(L)'
;MNVPSNPITLMAKVYRDVFPVVHHELAMWKERAYHIPNDELHSQAIASIENKTFHCEGGGILALLANEHREECIRFIVAYQTISDYLDNLCDRSTSLDPKDFAALHESMVMALSPEVEGGGNYYRYRDDQDDGGYLDELVETCQDVLKKTKHYDKIAPILHELACYYCDLQIHKHVKLEEREPRLKTWFEAHKENLPSMSWFEFSACAGSTLGIFCLVAYAFHDELHEEDIVKIRQGYFPYVQGLHILLDYFIDQEEDRIGGDLNFCSYYENEQAILDRMKHFVEEAEKSIGDLPHAKFHRLISRGLLGIYLSDQKVSAQKNMNKMARRIVKYGGLTSRFFYWNGKMYRKKMAQ
;
A
#
# COMPACT_ATOMS: atom_id res chain seq x y z
N MET A 1 -11.41 -22.68 1.08
CA MET A 1 -12.50 -21.95 1.79
C MET A 1 -13.10 -20.94 0.80
N ASN A 2 -14.43 -20.78 0.68
CA ASN A 2 -14.97 -19.85 -0.34
C ASN A 2 -14.60 -18.38 -0.07
N VAL A 3 -14.08 -17.71 -1.09
CA VAL A 3 -13.77 -16.27 -1.09
C VAL A 3 -15.09 -15.47 -0.92
N PRO A 4 -15.16 -14.50 0.00
CA PRO A 4 -16.40 -13.78 0.26
C PRO A 4 -16.83 -12.91 -0.92
N SER A 5 -18.13 -12.93 -1.22
CA SER A 5 -18.71 -12.21 -2.35
C SER A 5 -19.75 -11.15 -1.94
N ASN A 6 -19.92 -10.91 -0.64
CA ASN A 6 -20.76 -9.84 -0.12
C ASN A 6 -20.15 -9.19 1.14
N PRO A 7 -20.54 -7.93 1.46
CA PRO A 7 -19.88 -7.15 2.52
C PRO A 7 -19.98 -7.77 3.91
N ILE A 8 -21.11 -8.39 4.26
CA ILE A 8 -21.33 -8.97 5.60
C ILE A 8 -20.39 -10.16 5.81
N THR A 9 -20.35 -11.06 4.84
CA THR A 9 -19.44 -12.23 4.90
C THR A 9 -17.97 -11.83 4.87
N LEU A 10 -17.62 -10.78 4.12
CA LEU A 10 -16.27 -10.24 4.12
C LEU A 10 -15.89 -9.76 5.52
N MET A 11 -16.70 -8.87 6.11
CA MET A 11 -16.39 -8.34 7.44
C MET A 11 -16.32 -9.41 8.53
N ALA A 12 -17.21 -10.41 8.48
CA ALA A 12 -17.16 -11.52 9.42
C ALA A 12 -15.83 -12.30 9.33
N LYS A 13 -15.33 -12.55 8.11
CA LYS A 13 -14.02 -13.18 7.90
C LYS A 13 -12.87 -12.27 8.28
N VAL A 14 -12.94 -10.98 7.96
CA VAL A 14 -11.89 -10.02 8.30
C VAL A 14 -11.68 -9.97 9.81
N TYR A 15 -12.75 -9.77 10.59
CA TYR A 15 -12.65 -9.67 12.04
C TYR A 15 -12.25 -10.97 12.74
N ARG A 16 -12.63 -12.12 12.18
CA ARG A 16 -12.37 -13.42 12.81
C ARG A 16 -11.05 -14.06 12.35
N ASP A 17 -10.74 -13.94 11.06
CA ASP A 17 -9.73 -14.77 10.38
C ASP A 17 -8.54 -13.97 9.84
N VAL A 18 -8.61 -12.63 9.80
CA VAL A 18 -7.55 -11.77 9.24
C VAL A 18 -6.94 -10.88 10.34
N PHE A 19 -7.73 -10.00 10.95
CA PHE A 19 -7.22 -9.02 11.92
C PHE A 19 -6.48 -9.65 13.09
N PRO A 20 -6.95 -10.74 13.73
CA PRO A 20 -6.19 -11.36 14.82
C PRO A 20 -4.79 -11.83 14.40
N VAL A 21 -4.64 -12.35 13.18
CA VAL A 21 -3.36 -12.83 12.65
C VAL A 21 -2.47 -11.64 12.29
N VAL A 22 -3.01 -10.62 11.64
CA VAL A 22 -2.28 -9.37 11.33
C VAL A 22 -1.72 -8.74 12.60
N HIS A 23 -2.54 -8.60 13.65
CA HIS A 23 -2.09 -8.02 14.91
C HIS A 23 -1.07 -8.91 15.64
N HIS A 24 -1.16 -10.23 15.49
CA HIS A 24 -0.15 -11.13 16.04
C HIS A 24 1.22 -10.91 15.39
N GLU A 25 1.27 -10.88 14.05
CA GLU A 25 2.50 -10.61 13.30
C GLU A 25 3.05 -9.20 13.60
N LEU A 26 2.20 -8.17 13.63
CA LEU A 26 2.62 -6.82 14.00
C LEU A 26 3.15 -6.72 15.44
N ALA A 27 2.57 -7.46 16.39
CA ALA A 27 3.06 -7.49 17.76
C ALA A 27 4.47 -8.10 17.83
N MET A 28 4.75 -9.14 17.03
CA MET A 28 6.09 -9.71 16.92
C MET A 28 7.08 -8.71 16.32
N TRP A 29 6.73 -8.03 15.24
CA TRP A 29 7.60 -7.01 14.65
C TRP A 29 7.83 -5.81 15.57
N LYS A 30 6.81 -5.42 16.35
CA LYS A 30 6.95 -4.38 17.36
C LYS A 30 7.92 -4.79 18.47
N GLU A 31 7.81 -6.03 18.95
CA GLU A 31 8.76 -6.58 19.94
C GLU A 31 10.19 -6.58 19.37
N ARG A 32 10.34 -7.01 18.12
CA ARG A 32 11.64 -7.02 17.45
C ARG A 32 12.21 -5.61 17.27
N ALA A 33 11.36 -4.63 16.96
CA ALA A 33 11.73 -3.23 16.83
C ALA A 33 12.23 -2.63 18.15
N TYR A 34 11.68 -3.02 19.32
CA TYR A 34 12.17 -2.59 20.64
C TYR A 34 13.63 -2.98 20.95
N HIS A 35 14.22 -3.87 20.15
CA HIS A 35 15.61 -4.29 20.30
C HIS A 35 16.55 -3.66 19.27
N ILE A 36 16.07 -2.71 18.47
CA ILE A 36 16.91 -1.91 17.57
C ILE A 36 17.88 -1.05 18.42
N PRO A 37 19.21 -1.16 18.23
CA PRO A 37 20.19 -0.41 19.03
C PRO A 37 20.26 1.09 18.73
N ASN A 38 20.10 1.48 17.47
CA ASN A 38 20.14 2.89 17.08
C ASN A 38 18.83 3.60 17.43
N ASP A 39 18.90 4.69 18.21
CA ASP A 39 17.73 5.41 18.73
C ASP A 39 16.79 5.96 17.63
N GLU A 40 17.35 6.46 16.52
CA GLU A 40 16.57 7.01 15.41
C GLU A 40 15.85 5.87 14.66
N LEU A 41 16.59 4.82 14.28
CA LEU A 41 16.01 3.65 13.60
C LEU A 41 14.94 2.97 14.46
N HIS A 42 15.17 2.83 15.76
CA HIS A 42 14.21 2.32 16.74
C HIS A 42 12.94 3.18 16.75
N SER A 43 13.10 4.49 16.90
CA SER A 43 11.97 5.42 16.99
C SER A 43 11.11 5.39 15.73
N GLN A 44 11.75 5.35 14.55
CA GLN A 44 11.03 5.31 13.28
C GLN A 44 10.34 3.96 13.03
N ALA A 45 10.92 2.84 13.46
CA ALA A 45 10.31 1.51 13.36
C ALA A 45 9.10 1.34 14.29
N ILE A 46 9.19 1.83 15.53
CA ILE A 46 8.04 1.81 16.46
C ILE A 46 6.94 2.73 15.94
N ALA A 47 7.29 3.94 15.50
CA ALA A 47 6.33 4.91 14.97
C ALA A 47 5.62 4.40 13.70
N SER A 48 6.31 3.66 12.83
CA SER A 48 5.68 3.12 11.62
C SER A 48 4.60 2.09 11.99
N ILE A 49 4.88 1.17 12.91
CA ILE A 49 3.90 0.17 13.36
C ILE A 49 2.71 0.83 14.07
N GLU A 50 2.97 1.73 15.02
CA GLU A 50 1.92 2.36 15.84
C GLU A 50 0.96 3.22 15.02
N ASN A 51 1.49 3.98 14.06
CA ASN A 51 0.69 4.93 13.29
C ASN A 51 0.13 4.35 11.99
N LYS A 52 0.71 3.28 11.45
CA LYS A 52 0.37 2.73 10.12
C LYS A 52 -0.17 1.29 10.14
N THR A 53 -0.56 0.76 11.31
CA THR A 53 -1.21 -0.57 11.46
C THR A 53 -2.33 -0.83 10.44
N PHE A 54 -3.10 0.21 10.07
CA PHE A 54 -4.21 0.08 9.13
C PHE A 54 -3.80 -0.36 7.71
N HIS A 55 -2.55 -0.10 7.29
CA HIS A 55 -2.03 -0.60 6.01
C HIS A 55 -1.94 -2.12 6.01
N CYS A 56 -1.41 -2.70 7.09
CA CYS A 56 -1.34 -4.16 7.28
C CYS A 56 -2.73 -4.78 7.44
N GLU A 57 -3.64 -4.15 8.19
CA GLU A 57 -5.03 -4.60 8.32
C GLU A 57 -5.72 -4.65 6.94
N GLY A 58 -5.59 -3.57 6.15
CA GLY A 58 -6.17 -3.46 4.81
C GLY A 58 -5.57 -4.44 3.80
N GLY A 59 -4.23 -4.52 3.76
CA GLY A 59 -3.51 -5.47 2.92
C GLY A 59 -3.87 -6.91 3.24
N GLY A 60 -3.92 -7.27 4.53
CA GLY A 60 -4.21 -8.62 5.02
C GLY A 60 -5.56 -9.17 4.55
N ILE A 61 -6.51 -8.32 4.18
CA ILE A 61 -7.80 -8.75 3.60
C ILE A 61 -7.57 -9.55 2.31
N LEU A 62 -6.56 -9.20 1.50
CA LEU A 62 -6.23 -9.91 0.25
C LEU A 62 -5.79 -11.35 0.51
N ALA A 63 -5.26 -11.68 1.69
CA ALA A 63 -4.91 -13.04 2.05
C ALA A 63 -6.11 -14.01 2.11
N LEU A 64 -7.35 -13.49 2.10
CA LEU A 64 -8.54 -14.32 1.92
C LEU A 64 -8.59 -15.01 0.54
N LEU A 65 -7.76 -14.60 -0.42
CA LEU A 65 -7.57 -15.26 -1.70
C LEU A 65 -6.59 -16.44 -1.59
N ALA A 66 -5.72 -16.51 -0.59
CA ALA A 66 -4.65 -17.52 -0.47
C ALA A 66 -5.13 -18.89 0.09
N ASN A 67 -6.44 -19.16 0.06
CA ASN A 67 -7.05 -20.42 0.52
C ASN A 67 -6.58 -20.86 1.93
N GLU A 68 -6.01 -22.06 2.07
CA GLU A 68 -5.43 -22.61 3.30
C GLU A 68 -4.11 -21.93 3.71
N HIS A 69 -3.41 -21.28 2.77
CA HIS A 69 -2.16 -20.56 3.00
C HIS A 69 -2.37 -19.10 3.47
N ARG A 70 -3.57 -18.79 3.98
CA ARG A 70 -3.94 -17.43 4.43
C ARG A 70 -2.94 -16.85 5.42
N GLU A 71 -2.53 -17.60 6.44
CA GLU A 71 -1.64 -17.09 7.49
C GLU A 71 -0.23 -16.79 6.94
N GLU A 72 0.31 -17.66 6.07
CA GLU A 72 1.58 -17.39 5.36
C GLU A 72 1.48 -16.14 4.49
N CYS A 73 0.38 -15.96 3.77
CA CYS A 73 0.15 -14.76 2.96
C CYS A 73 0.04 -13.50 3.84
N ILE A 74 -0.61 -13.57 5.01
CA ILE A 74 -0.64 -12.46 5.98
C ILE A 74 0.78 -12.15 6.47
N ARG A 75 1.58 -13.17 6.80
CA ARG A 75 2.98 -13.00 7.24
C ARG A 75 3.81 -12.24 6.20
N PHE A 76 3.68 -12.57 4.91
CA PHE A 76 4.31 -11.80 3.83
C PHE A 76 3.80 -10.35 3.77
N ILE A 77 2.48 -10.16 3.76
CA ILE A 77 1.88 -8.83 3.63
C ILE A 77 2.32 -7.93 4.78
N VAL A 78 2.30 -8.43 6.02
CA VAL A 78 2.71 -7.66 7.20
C VAL A 78 4.19 -7.31 7.13
N ALA A 79 5.07 -8.26 6.79
CA ALA A 79 6.50 -7.98 6.68
C ALA A 79 6.79 -6.95 5.57
N TYR A 80 6.26 -7.16 4.36
CA TYR A 80 6.51 -6.27 3.22
C TYR A 80 5.94 -4.87 3.44
N GLN A 81 4.73 -4.77 4.02
CA GLN A 81 4.14 -3.48 4.35
C GLN A 81 4.88 -2.79 5.51
N THR A 82 5.41 -3.56 6.48
CA THR A 82 6.22 -3.00 7.57
C THR A 82 7.54 -2.44 7.05
N ILE A 83 8.18 -3.07 6.05
CA ILE A 83 9.32 -2.49 5.33
C ILE A 83 8.88 -1.16 4.71
N SER A 84 7.83 -1.18 3.88
CA SER A 84 7.31 0.00 3.19
C SER A 84 7.06 1.19 4.15
N ASP A 85 6.36 0.97 5.26
CA ASP A 85 6.01 1.99 6.23
C ASP A 85 7.22 2.51 7.03
N TYR A 86 8.15 1.61 7.35
CA TYR A 86 9.40 1.94 8.03
C TYR A 86 10.32 2.80 7.14
N LEU A 87 10.51 2.39 5.88
CA LEU A 87 11.35 3.12 4.93
C LEU A 87 10.76 4.50 4.60
N ASP A 88 9.43 4.60 4.48
CA ASP A 88 8.75 5.89 4.29
C ASP A 88 9.05 6.86 5.46
N ASN A 89 8.95 6.39 6.72
CA ASN A 89 9.35 7.19 7.88
C ASN A 89 10.84 7.60 7.83
N LEU A 90 11.73 6.67 7.50
CA LEU A 90 13.16 6.94 7.38
C LEU A 90 13.50 7.92 6.27
N CYS A 91 12.67 8.04 5.23
CA CYS A 91 12.86 8.99 4.14
C CYS A 91 12.25 10.37 4.48
N ASP A 92 11.04 10.40 5.02
CA ASP A 92 10.34 11.63 5.43
C ASP A 92 11.06 12.38 6.56
N ARG A 93 11.68 11.64 7.49
CA ARG A 93 12.40 12.22 8.64
C ARG A 93 13.91 12.35 8.41
N SER A 94 14.38 11.98 7.21
CA SER A 94 15.80 12.05 6.88
C SER A 94 16.29 13.51 6.84
N THR A 95 17.42 13.76 7.49
CA THR A 95 18.16 15.02 7.35
C THR A 95 19.07 15.03 6.12
N SER A 96 19.36 13.87 5.51
CA SER A 96 20.28 13.75 4.37
C SER A 96 19.66 14.28 3.08
N LEU A 97 18.35 14.05 2.88
CA LEU A 97 17.64 14.28 1.62
C LEU A 97 18.38 13.71 0.39
N ASP A 98 19.19 12.67 0.60
CA ASP A 98 20.08 12.09 -0.42
C ASP A 98 19.35 10.97 -1.19
N PRO A 99 19.13 11.11 -2.51
CA PRO A 99 18.51 10.05 -3.30
C PRO A 99 19.30 8.74 -3.31
N LYS A 100 20.61 8.75 -3.03
CA LYS A 100 21.40 7.50 -2.93
C LYS A 100 21.04 6.71 -1.67
N ASP A 101 20.82 7.39 -0.56
CA ASP A 101 20.35 6.80 0.69
C ASP A 101 18.96 6.20 0.50
N PHE A 102 18.03 6.96 -0.09
CA PHE A 102 16.69 6.44 -0.37
C PHE A 102 16.71 5.23 -1.32
N ALA A 103 17.56 5.26 -2.35
CA ALA A 103 17.73 4.12 -3.25
C ALA A 103 18.29 2.89 -2.51
N ALA A 104 19.31 3.07 -1.67
CA ALA A 104 19.91 2.01 -0.88
C ALA A 104 18.93 1.35 0.10
N LEU A 105 18.07 2.15 0.76
CA LEU A 105 17.01 1.63 1.60
C LEU A 105 16.01 0.77 0.80
N HIS A 106 15.56 1.28 -0.34
CA HIS A 106 14.52 0.63 -1.14
C HIS A 106 15.00 -0.61 -1.91
N GLU A 107 16.31 -0.84 -1.99
CA GLU A 107 16.84 -2.15 -2.41
C GLU A 107 16.30 -3.28 -1.54
N SER A 108 16.04 -3.05 -0.25
CA SER A 108 15.45 -4.06 0.63
C SER A 108 14.06 -4.51 0.16
N MET A 109 13.24 -3.63 -0.41
CA MET A 109 11.93 -3.99 -0.96
C MET A 109 12.06 -4.88 -2.20
N VAL A 110 13.06 -4.60 -3.06
CA VAL A 110 13.33 -5.45 -4.24
C VAL A 110 13.89 -6.81 -3.80
N MET A 111 14.76 -6.83 -2.78
CA MET A 111 15.33 -8.04 -2.20
C MET A 111 14.28 -8.92 -1.51
N ALA A 112 13.32 -8.31 -0.82
CA ALA A 112 12.18 -9.01 -0.21
C ALA A 112 11.34 -9.80 -1.22
N LEU A 113 11.39 -9.40 -2.50
CA LEU A 113 10.71 -10.08 -3.60
C LEU A 113 11.63 -11.05 -4.36
N SER A 114 12.87 -11.25 -3.92
CA SER A 114 13.90 -12.05 -4.58
C SER A 114 14.34 -13.26 -3.72
N PRO A 115 13.50 -14.29 -3.53
CA PRO A 115 13.78 -15.44 -2.66
C PRO A 115 15.01 -16.28 -3.02
N GLU A 116 15.53 -16.16 -4.25
CA GLU A 116 16.72 -16.88 -4.72
C GLU A 116 18.03 -16.18 -4.35
N VAL A 117 17.98 -14.92 -3.94
CA VAL A 117 19.16 -14.13 -3.60
C VAL A 117 19.35 -14.15 -2.09
N GLU A 118 20.52 -14.60 -1.63
CA GLU A 118 20.89 -14.48 -0.23
C GLU A 118 20.87 -13.00 0.18
N GLY A 119 20.21 -12.70 1.31
CA GLY A 119 20.19 -11.35 1.89
C GLY A 119 21.58 -10.90 2.37
N GLY A 120 21.66 -9.70 2.94
CA GLY A 120 22.88 -9.23 3.61
C GLY A 120 23.58 -8.02 2.96
N GLY A 121 22.82 -7.10 2.36
CA GLY A 121 23.33 -5.79 1.99
C GLY A 121 23.18 -4.79 3.15
N ASN A 122 24.18 -3.95 3.40
CA ASN A 122 23.97 -2.78 4.26
C ASN A 122 23.10 -1.76 3.51
N TYR A 123 21.79 -1.80 3.75
CA TYR A 123 20.81 -0.87 3.17
C TYR A 123 20.98 0.56 3.69
N TYR A 124 21.64 0.74 4.84
CA TYR A 124 21.90 2.02 5.49
C TYR A 124 23.25 2.66 5.11
N ARG A 125 23.96 2.12 4.12
CA ARG A 125 25.35 2.50 3.76
C ARG A 125 25.60 3.96 3.39
N TYR A 126 24.56 4.77 3.17
CA TYR A 126 24.66 6.20 2.84
C TYR A 126 24.09 7.12 3.93
N ARG A 127 23.86 6.60 5.14
CA ARG A 127 23.46 7.37 6.32
C ARG A 127 24.34 7.03 7.52
N ASP A 128 24.28 7.90 8.53
CA ASP A 128 25.03 7.71 9.79
C ASP A 128 24.36 6.63 10.68
N ASP A 129 23.03 6.60 10.70
CA ASP A 129 22.23 5.63 11.46
C ASP A 129 22.13 4.29 10.73
N GLN A 130 22.90 3.28 11.17
CA GLN A 130 23.00 1.98 10.47
C GLN A 130 22.69 0.74 11.31
N ASP A 131 22.86 0.80 12.62
CA ASP A 131 22.70 -0.38 13.49
C ASP A 131 21.23 -0.56 13.89
N ASP A 132 20.47 -1.28 13.04
CA ASP A 132 19.11 -1.71 13.33
C ASP A 132 19.05 -3.09 14.05
N GLY A 133 20.20 -3.64 14.40
CA GLY A 133 20.33 -4.97 14.99
C GLY A 133 19.86 -6.12 14.08
N GLY A 134 19.71 -5.92 12.77
CA GLY A 134 19.21 -6.92 11.80
C GLY A 134 17.70 -6.87 11.53
N TYR A 135 17.00 -5.82 11.98
CA TYR A 135 15.55 -5.70 11.86
C TYR A 135 15.05 -5.75 10.41
N LEU A 136 15.66 -4.95 9.52
CA LEU A 136 15.27 -4.87 8.12
C LEU A 136 15.63 -6.14 7.36
N ASP A 137 16.76 -6.77 7.65
CA ASP A 137 17.14 -8.06 7.08
C ASP A 137 16.13 -9.16 7.45
N GLU A 138 15.70 -9.26 8.71
CA GLU A 138 14.71 -10.25 9.15
C GLU A 138 13.33 -10.07 8.47
N LEU A 139 12.92 -8.82 8.22
CA LEU A 139 11.71 -8.51 7.45
C LEU A 139 11.85 -8.97 5.98
N VAL A 140 13.00 -8.72 5.36
CA VAL A 140 13.31 -9.15 3.99
C VAL A 140 13.30 -10.67 3.90
N GLU A 141 14.00 -11.35 4.81
CA GLU A 141 14.07 -12.80 4.90
C GLU A 141 12.68 -13.42 5.11
N THR A 142 11.83 -12.80 5.93
CA THR A 142 10.45 -13.25 6.11
C THR A 142 9.66 -13.23 4.80
N CYS A 143 9.81 -12.18 3.99
CA CYS A 143 9.16 -12.10 2.68
C CYS A 143 9.67 -13.21 1.74
N GLN A 144 10.99 -13.37 1.67
CA GLN A 144 11.65 -14.39 0.86
C GLN A 144 11.22 -15.81 1.27
N ASP A 145 11.16 -16.11 2.56
CA ASP A 145 10.74 -17.40 3.10
C ASP A 145 9.30 -17.75 2.75
N VAL A 146 8.40 -16.77 2.76
CA VAL A 146 7.02 -16.99 2.31
C VAL A 146 6.97 -17.22 0.80
N LEU A 147 7.69 -16.42 0.01
CA LEU A 147 7.71 -16.57 -1.45
C LEU A 147 8.26 -17.94 -1.90
N LYS A 148 9.26 -18.49 -1.20
CA LYS A 148 9.78 -19.86 -1.41
C LYS A 148 8.71 -20.95 -1.23
N LYS A 149 7.64 -20.68 -0.47
CA LYS A 149 6.52 -21.62 -0.25
C LYS A 149 5.43 -21.50 -1.32
N THR A 150 5.47 -20.48 -2.18
CA THR A 150 4.49 -20.32 -3.26
C THR A 150 4.77 -21.30 -4.40
N LYS A 151 3.74 -21.66 -5.17
CA LYS A 151 3.86 -22.64 -6.27
C LYS A 151 4.23 -21.99 -7.60
N HIS A 152 4.02 -20.69 -7.74
CA HIS A 152 4.09 -19.97 -9.01
C HIS A 152 4.93 -18.68 -8.92
N TYR A 153 5.91 -18.62 -8.01
CA TYR A 153 6.78 -17.44 -7.85
C TYR A 153 7.37 -16.97 -9.18
N ASP A 154 8.00 -17.88 -9.93
CA ASP A 154 8.67 -17.57 -11.20
C ASP A 154 7.76 -16.85 -12.21
N LYS A 155 6.45 -17.17 -12.18
CA LYS A 155 5.48 -16.54 -13.09
C LYS A 155 5.10 -15.13 -12.67
N ILE A 156 5.04 -14.85 -11.37
CA ILE A 156 4.62 -13.55 -10.84
C ILE A 156 5.81 -12.60 -10.64
N ALA A 157 7.03 -13.11 -10.48
CA ALA A 157 8.23 -12.34 -10.15
C ALA A 157 8.45 -11.13 -11.07
N PRO A 158 8.33 -11.22 -12.42
CA PRO A 158 8.53 -10.06 -13.29
C PRO A 158 7.58 -8.90 -12.97
N ILE A 159 6.31 -9.20 -12.65
CA ILE A 159 5.31 -8.19 -12.33
C ILE A 159 5.49 -7.68 -10.89
N LEU A 160 5.89 -8.53 -9.95
CA LEU A 160 6.24 -8.11 -8.60
C LEU A 160 7.35 -7.05 -8.64
N HIS A 161 8.42 -7.32 -9.39
CA HIS A 161 9.53 -6.38 -9.56
C HIS A 161 9.11 -5.12 -10.31
N GLU A 162 8.27 -5.21 -11.36
CA GLU A 162 7.73 -4.04 -12.05
C GLU A 162 7.03 -3.08 -11.07
N LEU A 163 6.08 -3.61 -10.29
CA LEU A 163 5.31 -2.80 -9.34
C LEU A 163 6.17 -2.26 -8.20
N ALA A 164 7.11 -3.06 -7.70
CA ALA A 164 8.05 -2.62 -6.68
C ALA A 164 8.98 -1.51 -7.19
N CYS A 165 9.46 -1.60 -8.43
CA CYS A 165 10.27 -0.53 -9.04
C CYS A 165 9.49 0.78 -9.12
N TYR A 166 8.23 0.77 -9.56
CA TYR A 166 7.41 1.98 -9.55
C TYR A 166 7.29 2.59 -8.15
N TYR A 167 7.04 1.74 -7.14
CA TYR A 167 6.96 2.17 -5.75
C TYR A 167 8.29 2.79 -5.28
N CYS A 168 9.41 2.09 -5.49
CA CYS A 168 10.73 2.54 -5.06
C CYS A 168 11.14 3.86 -5.74
N ASP A 169 10.92 3.98 -7.06
CA ASP A 169 11.18 5.21 -7.81
C ASP A 169 10.37 6.39 -7.24
N LEU A 170 9.08 6.17 -6.95
CA LEU A 170 8.24 7.19 -6.30
C LEU A 170 8.87 7.64 -4.98
N GLN A 171 9.23 6.70 -4.10
CA GLN A 171 9.80 7.04 -2.79
C GLN A 171 11.13 7.80 -2.91
N ILE A 172 11.99 7.44 -3.87
CA ILE A 172 13.23 8.17 -4.12
C ILE A 172 12.92 9.59 -4.60
N HIS A 173 11.97 9.77 -5.52
CA HIS A 173 11.67 11.06 -6.11
C HIS A 173 10.89 12.00 -5.18
N LYS A 174 10.02 11.50 -4.30
CA LYS A 174 9.19 12.35 -3.42
C LYS A 174 9.91 12.85 -2.17
N HIS A 175 11.01 12.22 -1.75
CA HIS A 175 11.70 12.55 -0.49
C HIS A 175 12.96 13.39 -0.63
N VAL A 176 13.44 13.66 -1.85
CA VAL A 176 14.56 14.61 -2.06
C VAL A 176 14.19 16.04 -1.63
N LYS A 177 15.14 16.97 -1.73
CA LYS A 177 14.91 18.41 -1.52
C LYS A 177 13.67 18.90 -2.26
N LEU A 178 12.89 19.77 -1.60
CA LEU A 178 11.58 20.21 -2.05
C LEU A 178 11.59 20.72 -3.51
N GLU A 179 12.61 21.51 -3.86
CA GLU A 179 12.79 22.09 -5.19
C GLU A 179 13.12 21.07 -6.29
N GLU A 180 13.55 19.86 -5.92
CA GLU A 180 13.90 18.78 -6.85
C GLU A 180 12.76 17.77 -7.05
N ARG A 181 11.82 17.67 -6.10
CA ARG A 181 10.74 16.65 -6.11
C ARG A 181 9.91 16.68 -7.39
N GLU A 182 9.30 17.82 -7.68
CA GLU A 182 8.39 17.96 -8.83
C GLU A 182 9.10 17.78 -10.20
N PRO A 183 10.27 18.41 -10.46
CA PRO A 183 11.01 18.17 -11.69
C PRO A 183 11.39 16.69 -11.92
N ARG A 184 11.78 15.98 -10.85
CA ARG A 184 12.12 14.55 -10.92
C ARG A 184 10.90 13.71 -11.24
N LEU A 185 9.78 13.92 -10.54
CA LEU A 185 8.53 13.18 -10.76
C LEU A 185 7.97 13.41 -12.18
N LYS A 186 8.03 14.65 -12.69
CA LYS A 186 7.63 14.96 -14.07
C LYS A 186 8.52 14.25 -15.10
N THR A 187 9.83 14.27 -14.90
CA THR A 187 10.78 13.59 -15.80
C THR A 187 10.55 12.07 -15.80
N TRP A 188 10.36 11.48 -14.62
CA TRP A 188 10.04 10.07 -14.46
C TRP A 188 8.70 9.69 -15.10
N PHE A 189 7.68 10.54 -14.99
CA PHE A 189 6.41 10.35 -15.69
C PHE A 189 6.55 10.37 -17.21
N GLU A 190 7.28 11.33 -17.78
CA GLU A 190 7.45 11.40 -19.25
C GLU A 190 8.14 10.15 -19.83
N ALA A 191 8.99 9.46 -19.04
CA ALA A 191 9.59 8.18 -19.45
C ALA A 191 8.57 7.02 -19.55
N HIS A 192 7.44 7.11 -18.83
CA HIS A 192 6.42 6.06 -18.78
C HIS A 192 5.13 6.41 -19.53
N LYS A 193 4.90 7.69 -19.80
CA LYS A 193 3.66 8.27 -20.32
C LYS A 193 3.07 7.56 -21.54
N GLU A 194 3.91 7.14 -22.49
CA GLU A 194 3.46 6.46 -23.71
C GLU A 194 2.81 5.09 -23.44
N ASN A 195 3.15 4.46 -22.30
CA ASN A 195 2.62 3.16 -21.90
C ASN A 195 1.46 3.28 -20.87
N LEU A 196 1.04 4.51 -20.57
CA LEU A 196 0.01 4.79 -19.57
C LEU A 196 -1.27 5.33 -20.22
N PRO A 197 -2.44 5.06 -19.63
CA PRO A 197 -3.64 5.82 -19.94
C PRO A 197 -3.43 7.33 -19.71
N SER A 198 -4.25 8.16 -20.35
CA SER A 198 -4.19 9.62 -20.17
C SER A 198 -4.38 10.01 -18.70
N MET A 199 -3.31 10.49 -18.07
CA MET A 199 -3.29 10.97 -16.69
C MET A 199 -2.21 12.04 -16.49
N SER A 200 -2.27 12.76 -15.38
CA SER A 200 -1.21 13.69 -14.98
C SER A 200 -0.03 12.96 -14.34
N TRP A 201 1.11 13.64 -14.22
CA TRP A 201 2.27 13.09 -13.52
C TRP A 201 1.98 12.75 -12.05
N PHE A 202 1.19 13.56 -11.35
CA PHE A 202 0.82 13.33 -9.94
C PHE A 202 -0.22 12.22 -9.78
N GLU A 203 -1.06 11.99 -10.79
CA GLU A 203 -1.94 10.81 -10.84
C GLU A 203 -1.13 9.53 -11.06
N PHE A 204 -0.16 9.55 -11.96
CA PHE A 204 0.77 8.42 -12.14
C PHE A 204 1.57 8.13 -10.86
N SER A 205 2.09 9.16 -10.20
CA SER A 205 2.76 9.02 -8.90
C SER A 205 1.86 8.34 -7.87
N ALA A 206 0.57 8.72 -7.80
CA ALA A 206 -0.37 8.01 -6.93
C ALA A 206 -0.57 6.54 -7.36
N CYS A 207 -0.63 6.25 -8.67
CA CYS A 207 -0.76 4.86 -9.16
C CYS A 207 0.44 3.97 -8.77
N ALA A 208 1.63 4.55 -8.66
CA ALA A 208 2.84 3.85 -8.27
C ALA A 208 2.97 3.59 -6.76
N GLY A 209 2.27 4.35 -5.92
CA GLY A 209 2.49 4.33 -4.46
C GLY A 209 1.82 3.22 -3.68
N SER A 210 1.16 2.27 -4.33
CA SER A 210 0.37 1.21 -3.66
C SER A 210 1.04 -0.15 -3.77
N THR A 211 0.97 -0.92 -2.68
CA THR A 211 1.45 -2.31 -2.58
C THR A 211 0.37 -3.36 -2.89
N LEU A 212 -0.87 -2.95 -3.15
CA LEU A 212 -2.02 -3.87 -3.30
C LEU A 212 -1.88 -4.87 -4.46
N GLY A 213 -1.26 -4.46 -5.58
CA GLY A 213 -1.02 -5.36 -6.71
C GLY A 213 -0.07 -6.49 -6.36
N ILE A 214 0.99 -6.20 -5.60
CA ILE A 214 1.97 -7.16 -5.09
C ILE A 214 1.27 -8.17 -4.17
N PHE A 215 0.50 -7.69 -3.18
CA PHE A 215 -0.22 -8.56 -2.24
C PHE A 215 -1.21 -9.49 -2.95
N CYS A 216 -1.91 -8.98 -3.96
CA CYS A 216 -2.85 -9.76 -4.74
C CYS A 216 -2.14 -10.90 -5.50
N LEU A 217 -1.04 -10.60 -6.20
CA LEU A 217 -0.27 -11.59 -6.95
C LEU A 217 0.29 -12.69 -6.03
N VAL A 218 0.84 -12.31 -4.88
CA VAL A 218 1.36 -13.29 -3.90
C VAL A 218 0.23 -14.18 -3.36
N ALA A 219 -0.95 -13.62 -3.07
CA ALA A 219 -2.08 -14.42 -2.63
C ALA A 219 -2.52 -15.46 -3.68
N TYR A 220 -2.49 -15.09 -4.97
CA TYR A 220 -2.79 -16.01 -6.08
C TYR A 220 -1.68 -17.05 -6.33
N ALA A 221 -0.42 -16.75 -6.03
CA ALA A 221 0.68 -17.71 -6.23
C ALA A 221 0.64 -18.92 -5.28
N PHE A 222 -0.24 -18.90 -4.27
CA PHE A 222 -0.55 -20.06 -3.44
C PHE A 222 -1.60 -21.02 -4.05
N HIS A 223 -2.25 -20.65 -5.15
CA HIS A 223 -3.23 -21.53 -5.80
C HIS A 223 -2.55 -22.74 -6.44
N ASP A 224 -3.28 -23.85 -6.55
CA ASP A 224 -2.81 -25.04 -7.25
C ASP A 224 -2.50 -24.74 -8.72
N GLU A 225 -3.37 -23.95 -9.35
CA GLU A 225 -3.25 -23.52 -10.74
C GLU A 225 -3.26 -21.99 -10.81
N LEU A 226 -2.33 -21.44 -11.59
CA LEU A 226 -2.26 -20.02 -11.93
C LEU A 226 -1.80 -19.89 -13.38
N HIS A 227 -2.66 -19.33 -14.23
CA HIS A 227 -2.38 -19.12 -15.65
C HIS A 227 -1.76 -17.75 -15.89
N GLU A 228 -0.92 -17.64 -16.92
CA GLU A 228 -0.28 -16.37 -17.31
C GLU A 228 -1.32 -15.28 -17.63
N GLU A 229 -2.44 -15.65 -18.25
CA GLU A 229 -3.55 -14.73 -18.53
C GLU A 229 -4.11 -14.10 -17.25
N ASP A 230 -4.20 -14.87 -16.16
CA ASP A 230 -4.70 -14.36 -14.88
C ASP A 230 -3.71 -13.37 -14.27
N ILE A 231 -2.40 -13.63 -14.38
CA ILE A 231 -1.35 -12.72 -13.91
C ILE A 231 -1.43 -11.38 -14.63
N VAL A 232 -1.57 -11.39 -15.96
CA VAL A 232 -1.73 -10.18 -16.77
C VAL A 232 -3.00 -9.43 -16.38
N LYS A 233 -4.11 -10.14 -16.21
CA LYS A 233 -5.38 -9.54 -15.75
C LYS A 233 -5.24 -8.94 -14.36
N ILE A 234 -4.59 -9.61 -13.40
CA ILE A 234 -4.38 -9.09 -12.04
C ILE A 234 -3.53 -7.81 -12.09
N ARG A 235 -2.43 -7.81 -12.86
CA ARG A 235 -1.59 -6.63 -13.06
C ARG A 235 -2.43 -5.45 -13.57
N GLN A 236 -3.18 -5.64 -14.65
CA GLN A 236 -4.03 -4.60 -15.27
C GLN A 236 -5.23 -4.22 -14.40
N GLY A 237 -5.73 -5.15 -13.60
CA GLY A 237 -6.84 -4.96 -12.69
C GLY A 237 -6.47 -4.00 -11.56
N TYR A 238 -5.27 -4.15 -11.00
CA TYR A 238 -4.79 -3.31 -9.91
C TYR A 238 -4.09 -2.04 -10.38
N PHE A 239 -3.16 -2.16 -11.34
CA PHE A 239 -2.41 -1.03 -11.88
C PHE A 239 -2.95 -0.61 -13.25
N PRO A 240 -3.27 0.67 -13.47
CA PRO A 240 -2.98 1.80 -12.56
C PRO A 240 -4.12 2.13 -11.58
N TYR A 241 -5.38 1.85 -11.91
CA TYR A 241 -6.51 2.58 -11.32
C TYR A 241 -6.90 2.20 -9.89
N VAL A 242 -6.82 0.92 -9.48
CA VAL A 242 -7.09 0.55 -8.08
C VAL A 242 -6.00 1.10 -7.17
N GLN A 243 -4.74 1.00 -7.61
CA GLN A 243 -3.60 1.57 -6.90
C GLN A 243 -3.69 3.09 -6.81
N GLY A 244 -4.00 3.76 -7.92
CA GLY A 244 -4.17 5.21 -7.94
C GLY A 244 -5.33 5.66 -7.07
N LEU A 245 -6.46 4.94 -7.08
CA LEU A 245 -7.59 5.24 -6.20
C LEU A 245 -7.19 5.09 -4.72
N HIS A 246 -6.46 4.02 -4.37
CA HIS A 246 -5.96 3.80 -3.01
C HIS A 246 -5.15 5.00 -2.52
N ILE A 247 -4.13 5.41 -3.27
CA ILE A 247 -3.20 6.45 -2.85
C ILE A 247 -3.79 7.86 -2.98
N LEU A 248 -4.64 8.11 -3.96
CA LEU A 248 -5.35 9.39 -4.03
C LEU A 248 -6.28 9.57 -2.81
N LEU A 249 -6.91 8.50 -2.30
CA LEU A 249 -7.72 8.58 -1.09
C LEU A 249 -6.87 8.87 0.15
N ASP A 250 -5.67 8.30 0.22
CA ASP A 250 -4.68 8.52 1.28
C ASP A 250 -4.25 10.00 1.32
N TYR A 251 -3.72 10.51 0.21
CA TYR A 251 -3.40 11.94 0.08
C TYR A 251 -4.63 12.85 0.27
N PHE A 252 -5.83 12.39 -0.05
CA PHE A 252 -7.04 13.18 0.19
C PHE A 252 -7.33 13.36 1.69
N ILE A 253 -7.10 12.36 2.53
CA ILE A 253 -7.35 12.45 3.96
C ILE A 253 -6.23 13.17 4.72
N ASP A 254 -5.01 13.17 4.17
CA ASP A 254 -3.81 13.71 4.81
C ASP A 254 -3.46 15.14 4.42
N GLN A 255 -4.29 15.81 3.62
CA GLN A 255 -4.03 17.18 3.13
C GLN A 255 -3.63 18.19 4.21
N GLU A 256 -4.26 18.16 5.39
CA GLU A 256 -3.93 19.10 6.47
C GLU A 256 -2.66 18.71 7.22
N GLU A 257 -2.40 17.41 7.34
CA GLU A 257 -1.15 16.91 7.92
C GLU A 257 0.03 17.29 7.02
N ASP A 258 -0.06 16.99 5.73
CA ASP A 258 0.98 17.33 4.75
C ASP A 258 1.21 18.84 4.67
N ARG A 259 0.13 19.64 4.73
CA ARG A 259 0.24 21.10 4.74
C ARG A 259 0.99 21.62 5.97
N ILE A 260 0.81 21.00 7.13
CA ILE A 260 1.51 21.36 8.37
C ILE A 260 2.96 20.83 8.34
N GLY A 261 3.17 19.62 7.82
CA GLY A 261 4.49 18.98 7.69
C GLY A 261 5.37 19.59 6.60
N GLY A 262 4.78 20.28 5.62
CA GLY A 262 5.50 20.76 4.43
C GLY A 262 5.72 19.67 3.39
N ASP A 263 4.91 18.61 3.45
CA ASP A 263 5.05 17.42 2.63
C ASP A 263 4.33 17.54 1.29
N LEU A 264 4.79 16.75 0.32
CA LEU A 264 4.24 16.76 -1.03
C LEU A 264 2.88 16.06 -1.04
N ASN A 265 1.79 16.79 -1.27
CA ASN A 265 0.46 16.20 -1.40
C ASN A 265 -0.03 16.22 -2.86
N PHE A 266 -0.29 15.06 -3.47
CA PHE A 266 -0.73 14.99 -4.87
C PHE A 266 -2.10 15.62 -5.13
N CYS A 267 -3.00 15.68 -4.14
CA CYS A 267 -4.29 16.34 -4.31
C CYS A 267 -4.17 17.87 -4.44
N SER A 268 -3.05 18.47 -4.00
CA SER A 268 -2.81 19.92 -4.11
C SER A 268 -2.57 20.40 -5.55
N TYR A 269 -2.24 19.48 -6.48
CA TYR A 269 -1.97 19.80 -7.89
C TYR A 269 -3.21 19.85 -8.77
N TYR A 270 -4.37 19.44 -8.25
CA TYR A 270 -5.63 19.66 -8.95
C TYR A 270 -6.03 21.14 -8.86
N GLU A 271 -6.59 21.67 -9.96
CA GLU A 271 -6.95 23.09 -10.05
C GLU A 271 -7.94 23.56 -8.98
N ASN A 272 -8.85 22.67 -8.55
CA ASN A 272 -9.90 22.96 -7.56
C ASN A 272 -10.58 21.67 -7.05
N GLU A 273 -11.42 21.82 -6.02
CA GLU A 273 -12.21 20.72 -5.43
C GLU A 273 -13.05 19.95 -6.46
N GLN A 274 -13.59 20.63 -7.47
CA GLN A 274 -14.44 19.97 -8.48
C GLN A 274 -13.60 19.09 -9.41
N ALA A 275 -12.40 19.53 -9.79
CA ALA A 275 -11.44 18.70 -10.52
C ALA A 275 -11.04 17.44 -9.73
N ILE A 276 -10.79 17.55 -8.42
CA ILE A 276 -10.55 16.39 -7.55
C ILE A 276 -11.71 15.41 -7.63
N LEU A 277 -12.95 15.88 -7.50
CA LEU A 277 -14.13 15.02 -7.51
C LEU A 277 -14.37 14.33 -8.85
N ASP A 278 -14.11 15.02 -9.96
CA ASP A 278 -14.30 14.47 -11.30
C ASP A 278 -13.23 13.42 -11.61
N ARG A 279 -11.98 13.67 -11.20
CA ARG A 279 -10.89 12.69 -11.37
C ARG A 279 -11.01 11.51 -10.40
N MET A 280 -11.38 11.72 -9.14
CA MET A 280 -11.75 10.63 -8.22
C MET A 280 -12.87 9.76 -8.78
N LYS A 281 -13.92 10.37 -9.34
CA LYS A 281 -15.00 9.63 -9.98
C LYS A 281 -14.48 8.78 -11.15
N HIS A 282 -13.65 9.36 -12.01
CA HIS A 282 -13.01 8.64 -13.11
C HIS A 282 -12.18 7.44 -12.62
N PHE A 283 -11.34 7.63 -11.60
CA PHE A 283 -10.54 6.55 -11.01
C PHE A 283 -11.42 5.43 -10.42
N VAL A 284 -12.53 5.76 -9.76
CA VAL A 284 -13.50 4.76 -9.28
C VAL A 284 -14.12 3.98 -10.43
N GLU A 285 -14.54 4.67 -11.49
CA GLU A 285 -15.17 4.03 -12.65
C GLU A 285 -14.20 3.13 -13.42
N GLU A 286 -12.95 3.56 -13.63
CA GLU A 286 -11.92 2.75 -14.29
C GLU A 286 -11.45 1.59 -13.41
N ALA A 287 -11.31 1.78 -12.09
CA ALA A 287 -11.00 0.70 -11.16
C ALA A 287 -12.09 -0.39 -11.14
N GLU A 288 -13.37 -0.01 -11.22
CA GLU A 288 -14.47 -0.99 -11.28
C GLU A 288 -14.50 -1.76 -12.60
N LYS A 289 -14.10 -1.12 -13.72
CA LYS A 289 -13.95 -1.78 -15.02
C LYS A 289 -12.77 -2.75 -15.00
N SER A 290 -11.60 -2.32 -14.54
CA SER A 290 -10.36 -3.10 -14.58
C SER A 290 -10.45 -4.40 -13.76
N ILE A 291 -11.18 -4.38 -12.63
CA ILE A 291 -11.38 -5.56 -11.79
C ILE A 291 -12.54 -6.46 -12.22
N GLY A 292 -13.27 -6.07 -13.28
CA GLY A 292 -14.50 -6.74 -13.70
C GLY A 292 -14.30 -8.17 -14.21
N ASP A 293 -13.14 -8.41 -14.84
CA ASP A 293 -12.79 -9.69 -15.48
C ASP A 293 -11.78 -10.51 -14.68
N LEU A 294 -11.47 -10.07 -13.45
CA LEU A 294 -10.58 -10.81 -12.57
C LEU A 294 -11.21 -12.13 -12.08
N PRO A 295 -10.41 -13.16 -11.83
CA PRO A 295 -10.81 -14.25 -10.94
C PRO A 295 -11.34 -13.64 -9.64
N HIS A 296 -12.42 -14.20 -9.09
CA HIS A 296 -13.06 -13.65 -7.89
C HIS A 296 -13.48 -12.17 -8.01
N ALA A 297 -13.84 -11.65 -9.19
CA ALA A 297 -14.20 -10.24 -9.41
C ALA A 297 -15.13 -9.62 -8.35
N LYS A 298 -16.09 -10.37 -7.81
CA LYS A 298 -16.96 -9.90 -6.72
C LYS A 298 -16.17 -9.51 -5.47
N PHE A 299 -15.13 -10.26 -5.11
CA PHE A 299 -14.23 -9.96 -4.00
C PHE A 299 -13.43 -8.70 -4.27
N HIS A 300 -12.78 -8.60 -5.44
CA HIS A 300 -12.00 -7.41 -5.80
C HIS A 300 -12.86 -6.13 -5.81
N ARG A 301 -14.11 -6.21 -6.26
CA ARG A 301 -15.08 -5.09 -6.13
C ARG A 301 -15.37 -4.72 -4.68
N LEU A 302 -15.42 -5.68 -3.76
CA LEU A 302 -15.56 -5.37 -2.33
C LEU A 302 -14.32 -4.64 -1.80
N ILE A 303 -13.11 -5.03 -2.22
CA ILE A 303 -11.86 -4.36 -1.84
C ILE A 303 -11.85 -2.93 -2.35
N SER A 304 -12.04 -2.71 -3.66
CA SER A 304 -12.05 -1.38 -4.28
C SER A 304 -13.09 -0.44 -3.62
N ARG A 305 -14.31 -0.92 -3.38
CA ARG A 305 -15.35 -0.14 -2.67
C ARG A 305 -15.09 0.00 -1.18
N GLY A 306 -14.36 -0.95 -0.59
CA GLY A 306 -13.87 -0.94 0.78
C GLY A 306 -12.90 0.20 1.01
N LEU A 307 -11.95 0.43 0.10
CA LEU A 307 -11.02 1.57 0.13
C LEU A 307 -11.79 2.89 0.29
N LEU A 308 -12.77 3.14 -0.58
CA LEU A 308 -13.64 4.32 -0.49
C LEU A 308 -14.33 4.44 0.88
N GLY A 309 -14.86 3.35 1.41
CA GLY A 309 -15.58 3.39 2.67
C GLY A 309 -14.66 3.64 3.86
N ILE A 310 -13.56 2.90 3.95
CA ILE A 310 -12.66 2.87 5.12
C ILE A 310 -11.83 4.15 5.21
N TYR A 311 -11.19 4.59 4.12
CA TYR A 311 -10.40 5.82 4.11
C TYR A 311 -11.28 7.04 4.38
N LEU A 312 -12.42 7.16 3.70
CA LEU A 312 -13.30 8.32 3.89
C LEU A 312 -14.02 8.31 5.25
N SER A 313 -14.02 7.19 5.97
CA SER A 313 -14.54 7.10 7.35
C SER A 313 -13.60 7.66 8.43
N ASP A 314 -12.37 8.05 8.05
CA ASP A 314 -11.36 8.56 8.97
C ASP A 314 -11.82 9.79 9.76
N GLN A 315 -11.28 9.96 10.97
CA GLN A 315 -11.57 11.11 11.82
C GLN A 315 -11.06 12.41 11.20
N LYS A 316 -9.91 12.40 10.50
CA LYS A 316 -9.34 13.54 9.76
C LYS A 316 -10.36 14.14 8.78
N VAL A 317 -11.09 13.28 8.06
CA VAL A 317 -12.17 13.68 7.15
C VAL A 317 -13.29 14.41 7.87
N SER A 318 -13.68 13.91 9.05
CA SER A 318 -14.79 14.48 9.81
C SER A 318 -14.46 15.82 10.47
N ALA A 319 -13.18 16.07 10.77
CA ALA A 319 -12.70 17.31 11.36
C ALA A 319 -12.81 18.51 10.42
N GLN A 320 -12.78 18.29 9.10
CA GLN A 320 -12.82 19.35 8.09
C GLN A 320 -14.13 19.38 7.31
N LYS A 321 -14.88 20.48 7.41
CA LYS A 321 -16.25 20.58 6.86
C LYS A 321 -16.31 20.39 5.34
N ASN A 322 -15.38 20.98 4.58
CA ASN A 322 -15.34 20.87 3.12
C ASN A 322 -14.92 19.46 2.68
N MET A 323 -13.86 18.91 3.27
CA MET A 323 -13.43 17.54 3.02
C MET A 323 -14.55 16.53 3.31
N ASN A 324 -15.27 16.67 4.43
CA ASN A 324 -16.43 15.80 4.76
C ASN A 324 -17.54 15.88 3.69
N LYS A 325 -17.78 17.06 3.11
CA LYS A 325 -18.75 17.21 2.01
C LYS A 325 -18.30 16.49 0.75
N MET A 326 -17.03 16.62 0.38
CA MET A 326 -16.42 15.92 -0.76
C MET A 326 -16.42 14.40 -0.54
N ALA A 327 -15.98 13.93 0.62
CA ALA A 327 -15.98 12.52 1.00
C ALA A 327 -17.36 11.87 0.83
N ARG A 328 -18.43 12.54 1.27
CA ARG A 328 -19.81 12.04 1.06
C ARG A 328 -20.23 11.96 -0.41
N ARG A 329 -19.63 12.75 -1.30
CA ARG A 329 -19.84 12.63 -2.76
C ARG A 329 -19.04 11.43 -3.27
N ILE A 330 -17.77 11.30 -2.88
CA ILE A 330 -16.88 10.22 -3.33
C ILE A 330 -17.41 8.84 -2.91
N VAL A 331 -17.85 8.67 -1.65
CA VAL A 331 -18.48 7.42 -1.16
C VAL A 331 -19.66 6.98 -2.03
N LYS A 332 -20.42 7.93 -2.62
CA LYS A 332 -21.57 7.58 -3.46
C LYS A 332 -21.15 6.96 -4.80
N TYR A 333 -19.94 7.24 -5.29
CA TYR A 333 -19.43 6.63 -6.52
C TYR A 333 -19.28 5.10 -6.36
N GLY A 334 -18.92 4.63 -5.15
CA GLY A 334 -18.88 3.19 -4.82
C GLY A 334 -20.23 2.57 -4.40
N GLY A 335 -21.33 3.30 -4.51
CA GLY A 335 -22.69 2.79 -4.26
C GLY A 335 -22.99 2.36 -2.82
N LEU A 336 -23.97 1.46 -2.65
CA LEU A 336 -24.42 0.99 -1.33
C LEU A 336 -23.33 0.22 -0.56
N THR A 337 -22.47 -0.49 -1.27
CA THR A 337 -21.34 -1.23 -0.67
C THR A 337 -20.34 -0.29 -0.01
N SER A 338 -19.91 0.77 -0.70
CA SER A 338 -19.01 1.76 -0.11
C SER A 338 -19.65 2.46 1.09
N ARG A 339 -20.95 2.78 1.01
CA ARG A 339 -21.69 3.32 2.15
C ARG A 339 -21.73 2.37 3.35
N PHE A 340 -21.88 1.07 3.13
CA PHE A 340 -21.81 0.08 4.19
C PHE A 340 -20.46 0.10 4.88
N PHE A 341 -19.36 0.05 4.13
CA PHE A 341 -18.00 0.10 4.69
C PHE A 341 -17.70 1.42 5.38
N TYR A 342 -18.22 2.54 4.88
CA TYR A 342 -18.11 3.85 5.52
C TYR A 342 -18.70 3.86 6.94
N TRP A 343 -19.89 3.31 7.12
CA TRP A 343 -20.51 3.21 8.44
C TRP A 343 -19.81 2.18 9.33
N ASN A 344 -19.41 1.04 8.76
CA ASN A 344 -18.69 0.01 9.48
C ASN A 344 -17.34 0.53 10.03
N GLY A 345 -16.56 1.23 9.20
CA GLY A 345 -15.28 1.84 9.57
C GLY A 345 -15.43 2.86 10.70
N LYS A 346 -16.46 3.71 10.66
CA LYS A 346 -16.77 4.62 11.77
C LYS A 346 -17.07 3.90 13.08
N MET A 347 -17.82 2.79 13.01
CA MET A 347 -18.13 2.00 14.21
C MET A 347 -16.90 1.29 14.77
N TYR A 348 -16.05 0.74 13.90
CA TYR A 348 -14.80 0.08 14.29
C TYR A 348 -13.86 1.05 15.00
N ARG A 349 -13.57 2.21 14.40
CA ARG A 349 -12.70 3.23 15.00
C ARG A 349 -13.23 3.76 16.33
N LYS A 350 -14.56 3.91 16.47
CA LYS A 350 -15.17 4.29 17.75
C LYS A 350 -14.95 3.24 18.84
N LYS A 351 -14.91 1.96 18.50
CA LYS A 351 -14.61 0.88 19.45
C LYS A 351 -13.14 0.80 19.81
N MET A 352 -12.23 1.06 18.87
CA MET A 352 -10.79 1.02 19.13
C MET A 352 -10.29 2.25 19.91
N ALA A 353 -11.01 3.37 19.84
CA ALA A 353 -10.73 4.57 20.64
C ALA A 353 -11.31 4.52 22.07
N GLN A 354 -12.00 3.42 22.43
CA GLN A 354 -12.53 3.13 23.77
C GLN A 354 -11.66 2.04 24.41
#